data_AF-A0A2G9UNX8-F1
#
_entry.id   AF-A0A2G9UNX8-F1
#
_cell.length_a   1.000
_cell.length_b   1.000
_cell.length_c   1.000
_cell.angle_alpha   90.00
_cell.angle_beta   90.00
_cell.angle_gamma   90.00
#
_symmetry.space_group_name_H-M   'P 1'
#
loop_
_entity.id
_entity.type
_entity.pdbx_description
1 polymer ?
#
loop_
_entity_poly.entity_id
_entity_poly.type
_entity_poly.pdbx_seq_one_letter_code
_entity_poly.pdbx_strand_id
1 'polypeptide(L)'
;LRRITLSNRGTAIGCGSALRCPASVQPVLDHVVNFLPSPKERNASITQLFDKEFCGFVFKIGHDKRKGKLSFVRVYAGTLTSNSILFNSNRGTTDGPIKDPSLRVRYDSETGQTVVETMGELHMDIIKNRLVRDYGLNVFVGPLQIAYREIVDEPVTHAATAQDMEEEKKRVHSATLTLCIEPMKKCGKFKGVRLELPSAVPTVRADWLKAINEGCVNALHNGPILGFPVQDVVITLKSITTSGGRVNPAVLSACAHKCVSEAFEKASAHLIEPVMRLDITLEKGCEAQMILHELSRRRAEILECCGTHFD
;
A
#
# COMPACT_ATOMS: atom_id res chain seq x y z
N LEU A 1 44.43 0.45 23.70
CA LEU A 1 43.46 1.11 22.78
C LEU A 1 42.82 0.14 21.80
N ARG A 2 43.58 -0.53 20.91
CA ARG A 2 43.04 -1.50 19.93
C ARG A 2 42.07 -2.56 20.50
N ARG A 3 42.42 -3.20 21.62
CA ARG A 3 41.51 -4.19 22.26
C ARG A 3 40.16 -3.61 22.69
N ILE A 4 40.16 -2.35 23.16
CA ILE A 4 38.96 -1.65 23.62
C ILE A 4 38.08 -1.28 22.41
N THR A 5 38.70 -0.78 21.33
CA THR A 5 38.00 -0.43 20.08
C THR A 5 37.40 -1.66 19.41
N LEU A 6 38.13 -2.79 19.36
CA LEU A 6 37.62 -4.06 18.82
C LEU A 6 36.42 -4.60 19.61
N SER A 7 36.38 -4.38 20.92
CA SER A 7 35.26 -4.79 21.77
C SER A 7 34.07 -3.81 21.75
N ASN A 8 34.12 -2.74 20.95
CA ASN A 8 33.15 -1.65 20.93
C ASN A 8 32.88 -1.02 22.33
N ARG A 9 33.84 -1.10 23.26
CA ARG A 9 33.72 -0.53 24.63
C ARG A 9 34.26 0.90 24.73
N GLY A 10 34.88 1.41 23.68
CA GLY A 10 35.39 2.77 23.61
C GLY A 10 35.88 3.10 22.21
N THR A 11 35.82 4.38 21.85
CA THR A 11 36.16 4.88 20.51
C THR A 11 37.43 5.72 20.60
N ALA A 12 38.43 5.43 19.77
CA ALA A 12 39.62 6.26 19.66
C ALA A 12 39.28 7.55 18.92
N ILE A 13 39.59 8.71 19.51
CA ILE A 13 39.33 10.03 18.94
C ILE A 13 40.66 10.61 18.44
N GLY A 14 40.67 11.09 17.20
CA GLY A 14 41.77 11.89 16.63
C GLY A 14 41.30 13.28 16.27
N CYS A 15 42.20 14.27 16.29
CA CYS A 15 41.94 15.63 15.84
C CYS A 15 42.81 15.98 14.64
N GLY A 16 42.27 16.79 13.72
CA GLY A 16 42.96 17.21 12.50
C GLY A 16 42.06 18.05 11.62
N SER A 17 42.65 18.79 10.67
CA SER A 17 41.92 19.62 9.70
C SER A 17 42.26 19.19 8.27
N ALA A 18 41.29 18.56 7.59
CA ALA A 18 41.46 18.14 6.19
C ALA A 18 41.53 19.33 5.22
N LEU A 19 40.93 20.47 5.57
CA LEU A 19 40.90 21.66 4.71
C LEU A 19 42.19 22.49 4.81
N ARG A 20 42.68 22.75 6.04
CA ARG A 20 43.77 23.71 6.27
C ARG A 20 45.15 23.05 6.32
N CYS A 21 45.26 21.85 6.87
CA CYS A 21 46.54 21.18 7.08
C CYS A 21 46.44 19.69 6.74
N PRO A 22 46.58 19.30 5.46
CA PRO A 22 46.50 17.90 5.03
C PRO A 22 47.48 16.97 5.77
N ALA A 23 48.63 17.48 6.21
CA ALA A 23 49.59 16.71 7.02
C ALA A 23 49.01 16.22 8.35
N SER A 24 48.05 16.95 8.94
CA SER A 24 47.36 16.55 10.18
C SER A 24 46.43 15.34 9.99
N VAL A 25 46.17 14.91 8.74
CA VAL A 25 45.36 13.72 8.44
C VAL A 25 46.17 12.43 8.56
N GLN A 26 47.50 12.48 8.37
CA GLN A 26 48.36 11.29 8.42
C GLN A 26 48.24 10.52 9.76
N PRO A 27 48.32 11.17 10.94
CA PRO A 27 48.14 10.48 12.22
C PRO A 27 46.75 9.82 12.37
N VAL A 28 45.71 10.38 11.75
CA VAL A 28 44.35 9.79 11.75
C VAL A 28 44.29 8.55 10.87
N LEU A 29 45.02 8.52 9.74
CA LEU A 29 45.14 7.33 8.90
C LEU A 29 45.93 6.23 9.62
N ASP A 30 46.98 6.59 10.36
CA ASP A 30 47.73 5.63 11.18
C ASP A 30 46.84 5.04 12.29
N HIS A 31 45.96 5.83 12.90
CA HIS A 31 44.96 5.33 13.85
C HIS A 31 44.02 4.28 13.24
N VAL A 32 43.62 4.44 11.97
CA VAL A 32 42.78 3.46 11.28
C VAL A 32 43.50 2.12 11.17
N VAL A 33 44.76 2.12 10.72
CA VAL A 33 45.56 0.90 10.59
C VAL A 33 45.83 0.24 11.95
N ASN A 34 46.11 1.06 12.97
CA ASN A 34 46.51 0.57 14.29
C ASN A 34 45.34 0.12 15.17
N PHE A 35 44.14 0.71 15.03
CA PHE A 35 43.03 0.48 15.95
C PHE A 35 41.79 -0.20 15.35
N LEU A 36 41.56 -0.13 14.04
CA LEU A 36 40.41 -0.79 13.41
C LEU A 36 40.69 -2.26 13.08
N PRO A 37 39.63 -3.11 13.04
CA PRO A 37 39.79 -4.52 12.73
C PRO A 37 40.21 -4.76 11.28
N SER A 38 41.09 -5.74 11.10
CA SER A 38 41.36 -6.32 9.79
C SER A 38 40.18 -7.20 9.33
N PRO A 39 39.98 -7.41 8.01
CA PRO A 39 38.94 -8.31 7.52
C PRO A 39 39.05 -9.75 8.07
N LYS A 40 40.27 -10.23 8.35
CA LYS A 40 40.52 -11.55 8.94
C LYS A 40 39.95 -11.68 10.35
N GLU A 41 40.07 -10.62 11.16
CA GLU A 41 39.55 -10.58 12.53
C GLU A 41 38.02 -10.55 12.56
N ARG A 42 37.38 -9.82 11.63
CA ARG A 42 35.91 -9.65 11.61
C ARG A 42 35.17 -10.83 10.97
N ASN A 43 35.77 -11.47 9.98
CA ASN A 43 35.10 -12.50 9.18
C ASN A 43 35.30 -13.92 9.72
N ALA A 44 36.02 -14.12 10.84
CA ALA A 44 36.42 -15.43 11.34
C ALA A 44 35.25 -16.45 11.41
N SER A 45 34.09 -16.04 11.94
CA SER A 45 32.90 -16.90 12.05
C SER A 45 32.31 -17.27 10.69
N ILE A 46 32.33 -16.36 9.71
CA ILE A 46 31.80 -16.60 8.37
C ILE A 46 32.75 -17.50 7.58
N THR A 47 34.06 -17.29 7.73
CA THR A 47 35.08 -18.12 7.10
C THR A 47 35.03 -19.55 7.63
N GLN A 48 34.74 -19.77 8.91
CA GLN A 48 34.55 -21.12 9.48
C GLN A 48 33.30 -21.85 8.95
N LEU A 49 32.25 -21.11 8.59
CA LEU A 49 30.99 -21.69 8.13
C LEU A 49 31.02 -22.05 6.65
N PHE A 50 31.67 -21.22 5.84
CA PHE A 50 31.67 -21.36 4.38
C PHE A 50 32.99 -21.90 3.81
N ASP A 51 34.06 -21.99 4.62
CA ASP A 51 35.41 -22.43 4.27
C ASP A 51 35.92 -21.88 2.92
N LYS A 52 35.60 -22.60 1.83
CA LYS A 52 36.04 -22.31 0.44
C LYS A 52 34.92 -21.83 -0.47
N GLU A 53 33.66 -21.94 -0.08
CA GLU A 53 32.53 -21.48 -0.88
C GLU A 53 32.44 -19.95 -0.88
N PHE A 54 31.99 -19.39 -2.01
CA PHE A 54 31.87 -17.95 -2.16
C PHE A 54 30.69 -17.41 -1.34
N CYS A 55 30.99 -16.48 -0.45
CA CYS A 55 29.99 -15.72 0.30
C CYS A 55 30.27 -14.23 0.16
N GLY A 56 29.30 -13.47 -0.35
CA GLY A 56 29.43 -12.04 -0.56
C GLY A 56 28.11 -11.30 -0.36
N PHE A 57 28.20 -10.06 0.12
CA PHE A 57 27.05 -9.18 0.31
C PHE A 57 27.09 -8.04 -0.70
N VAL A 58 26.01 -7.93 -1.49
CA VAL A 58 25.80 -6.79 -2.39
C VAL A 58 25.28 -5.63 -1.55
N PHE A 59 26.07 -4.56 -1.38
CA PHE A 59 25.69 -3.42 -0.54
C PHE A 59 25.29 -2.19 -1.35
N LYS A 60 25.71 -2.09 -2.61
CA LYS A 60 25.38 -0.95 -3.47
C LYS A 60 25.20 -1.41 -4.90
N ILE A 61 24.26 -0.78 -5.59
CA ILE A 61 23.99 -1.01 -7.00
C ILE A 61 24.18 0.33 -7.70
N GLY A 62 25.06 0.34 -8.69
CA GLY A 62 25.26 1.46 -9.59
C GLY A 62 24.73 1.12 -10.98
N HIS A 63 24.49 2.17 -11.76
CA HIS A 63 24.21 2.03 -13.18
C HIS A 63 25.22 2.89 -13.94
N ASP A 64 25.97 2.26 -14.84
CA ASP A 64 26.88 2.95 -15.75
C ASP A 64 26.30 2.90 -17.17
N LYS A 65 26.42 3.99 -17.92
CA LYS A 65 25.81 4.13 -19.24
C LYS A 65 26.38 3.14 -20.25
N ARG A 66 27.64 2.73 -20.11
CA ARG A 66 28.33 1.81 -21.04
C ARG A 66 28.30 0.36 -20.59
N LYS A 67 28.51 0.12 -19.28
CA LYS A 67 28.62 -1.23 -18.72
C LYS A 67 27.31 -1.77 -18.15
N GLY A 68 26.24 -0.97 -18.19
CA GLY A 68 24.96 -1.32 -17.61
C GLY A 68 25.01 -1.33 -16.08
N LYS A 69 24.29 -2.28 -15.48
CA LYS A 69 24.14 -2.36 -14.03
C LYS A 69 25.39 -2.95 -13.36
N LEU A 70 25.96 -2.20 -12.43
CA LEU A 70 27.10 -2.61 -11.61
C LEU A 70 26.64 -2.95 -10.20
N SER A 71 26.96 -4.15 -9.71
CA SER A 71 26.69 -4.55 -8.32
C SER A 71 27.99 -4.52 -7.53
N PHE A 72 28.05 -3.70 -6.48
CA PHE A 72 29.20 -3.63 -5.58
C PHE A 72 29.04 -4.69 -4.49
N VAL A 73 29.99 -5.62 -4.44
CA VAL A 73 29.96 -6.77 -3.55
C VAL A 73 31.10 -6.69 -2.56
N ARG A 74 30.81 -6.93 -1.29
CA ARG A 74 31.82 -7.20 -0.27
C ARG A 74 31.93 -8.72 -0.09
N VAL A 75 33.08 -9.28 -0.43
CA VAL A 75 33.37 -10.72 -0.28
C VAL A 75 33.80 -11.01 1.16
N TYR A 76 33.20 -12.03 1.77
CA TYR A 76 33.52 -12.48 3.13
C TYR A 76 34.34 -13.77 3.15
N ALA A 77 34.02 -14.73 2.28
CA ALA A 77 34.70 -16.02 2.13
C ALA A 77 34.72 -16.46 0.66
N GLY A 78 35.68 -17.31 0.31
CA GLY A 78 35.87 -17.83 -1.05
C GLY A 78 36.43 -16.81 -2.04
N THR A 79 36.44 -17.21 -3.32
CA THR A 79 36.94 -16.39 -4.44
C THR A 79 35.92 -16.35 -5.56
N LEU A 80 35.76 -15.19 -6.18
CA LEU A 80 34.87 -15.00 -7.33
C LEU A 80 35.68 -14.93 -8.61
N THR A 81 35.44 -15.83 -9.56
CA THR A 81 35.99 -15.76 -10.91
C THR A 81 34.97 -15.14 -11.86
N SER A 82 35.47 -14.50 -12.93
CA SER A 82 34.61 -13.98 -14.01
C SER A 82 33.72 -15.08 -14.57
N ASN A 83 32.46 -14.75 -14.88
CA ASN A 83 31.42 -15.66 -15.39
C ASN A 83 30.97 -16.78 -14.44
N SER A 84 31.23 -16.67 -13.14
CA SER A 84 30.61 -17.56 -12.15
C SER A 84 29.13 -17.25 -11.99
N ILE A 85 28.32 -18.31 -11.88
CA ILE A 85 26.88 -18.21 -11.64
C ILE A 85 26.68 -18.04 -10.13
N LEU A 86 25.98 -16.98 -9.73
CA LEU A 86 25.74 -16.65 -8.33
C LEU A 86 24.28 -16.90 -7.95
N PHE A 87 24.10 -17.50 -6.77
CA PHE A 87 22.79 -17.74 -6.20
C PHE A 87 22.43 -16.65 -5.19
N ASN A 88 21.24 -16.03 -5.33
CA ASN A 88 20.77 -15.05 -4.36
C ASN A 88 19.95 -15.72 -3.24
N SER A 89 20.56 -15.84 -2.06
CA SER A 89 19.96 -16.49 -0.90
C SER A 89 18.66 -15.81 -0.41
N ASN A 90 18.53 -14.49 -0.55
CA ASN A 90 17.33 -13.77 -0.08
C ASN A 90 16.12 -13.95 -1.00
N ARG A 91 16.34 -14.24 -2.29
CA ARG A 91 15.26 -14.33 -3.29
C ARG A 91 15.00 -15.75 -3.77
N GLY A 92 15.85 -16.71 -3.40
CA GLY A 92 15.75 -18.08 -3.88
C GLY A 92 15.92 -18.21 -5.40
N THR A 93 16.50 -17.19 -6.05
CA THR A 93 16.62 -17.12 -7.51
C THR A 93 18.07 -16.92 -7.92
N THR A 94 18.42 -17.56 -9.03
CA THR A 94 19.67 -17.35 -9.76
C THR A 94 19.44 -16.18 -10.72
N ASP A 95 20.07 -15.04 -10.40
CA ASP A 95 20.05 -13.76 -11.12
C ASP A 95 18.71 -13.23 -11.67
N GLY A 96 18.16 -12.26 -10.92
CA GLY A 96 17.24 -11.26 -11.44
C GLY A 96 17.75 -9.83 -11.17
N PRO A 97 17.20 -8.80 -11.83
CA PRO A 97 17.59 -7.42 -11.57
C PRO A 97 17.25 -7.03 -10.12
N ILE A 98 18.28 -6.99 -9.28
CA ILE A 98 18.24 -6.34 -7.97
C ILE A 98 17.92 -4.85 -8.18
N LYS A 99 16.71 -4.42 -7.84
CA LYS A 99 16.30 -3.00 -7.83
C LYS A 99 16.83 -2.34 -6.56
N ASP A 100 16.93 -1.01 -6.56
CA ASP A 100 17.23 -0.24 -5.35
C ASP A 100 16.20 -0.60 -4.26
N PRO A 101 16.63 -1.18 -3.11
CA PRO A 101 15.71 -1.58 -2.05
C PRO A 101 14.94 -0.40 -1.42
N SER A 102 15.48 0.82 -1.56
CA SER A 102 14.93 2.04 -0.97
C SER A 102 13.90 2.75 -1.85
N LEU A 103 13.72 2.29 -3.09
CA LEU A 103 12.70 2.78 -4.02
C LEU A 103 11.66 1.68 -4.23
N ARG A 104 10.46 1.88 -3.71
CA ARG A 104 9.33 0.97 -3.99
C ARG A 104 8.34 1.70 -4.87
N VAL A 105 7.82 0.99 -5.85
CA VAL A 105 6.84 1.52 -6.79
C VAL A 105 5.66 0.57 -6.77
N ARG A 106 4.47 1.13 -6.51
CA ARG A 106 3.20 0.40 -6.52
C ARG A 106 2.24 1.13 -7.44
N TYR A 107 1.41 0.37 -8.14
CA TYR A 107 0.29 0.93 -8.88
C TYR A 107 -0.95 0.81 -8.01
N ASP A 108 -1.60 1.93 -7.74
CA ASP A 108 -2.87 1.95 -7.04
C ASP A 108 -4.02 1.89 -8.05
N SER A 109 -4.79 0.81 -8.01
CA SER A 109 -5.92 0.58 -8.92
C SER A 109 -7.11 1.49 -8.64
N GLU A 110 -7.24 2.05 -7.43
CA GLU A 110 -8.39 2.88 -7.07
C GLU A 110 -8.21 4.32 -7.56
N THR A 111 -7.01 4.89 -7.40
CA THR A 111 -6.67 6.24 -7.89
C THR A 111 -6.12 6.24 -9.31
N GLY A 112 -5.72 5.08 -9.83
CA GLY A 112 -5.03 4.94 -11.11
C GLY A 112 -3.62 5.53 -11.11
N GLN A 113 -3.07 5.88 -9.93
CA GLN A 113 -1.78 6.54 -9.79
C GLN A 113 -0.65 5.52 -9.56
N THR A 114 0.54 5.87 -10.07
CA THR A 114 1.77 5.14 -9.71
C THR A 114 2.35 5.79 -8.46
N VAL A 115 2.20 5.10 -7.33
CA VAL A 115 2.71 5.54 -6.02
C VAL A 115 4.16 5.14 -5.89
N VAL A 116 5.02 6.12 -5.63
CA VAL A 116 6.45 5.94 -5.43
C VAL A 116 6.79 6.19 -3.97
N GLU A 117 7.26 5.15 -3.28
CA GLU A 117 7.74 5.24 -1.90
C GLU A 117 9.24 5.51 -1.91
N THR A 118 9.67 6.59 -1.23
CA THR A 118 11.07 6.96 -1.05
C THR A 118 11.34 7.31 0.41
N MET A 119 12.63 7.39 0.75
CA MET A 119 13.10 7.81 2.08
C MET A 119 12.84 9.29 2.41
N GLY A 120 12.37 10.11 1.46
CA GLY A 120 12.13 11.54 1.67
C GLY A 120 12.10 12.37 0.39
N GLU A 121 11.83 13.66 0.55
CA GLU A 121 11.68 14.64 -0.53
C GLU A 121 12.94 14.75 -1.40
N LEU A 122 14.12 14.91 -0.78
CA LEU A 122 15.39 14.94 -1.51
C LEU A 122 15.61 13.68 -2.36
N HIS A 123 15.18 12.52 -1.86
CA HIS A 123 15.31 11.28 -2.61
C HIS A 123 14.36 11.27 -3.83
N MET A 124 13.13 11.79 -3.68
CA MET A 124 12.22 11.97 -4.82
C MET A 124 12.80 12.90 -5.88
N ASP A 125 13.40 14.03 -5.49
CA ASP A 125 14.00 14.99 -6.42
C ASP A 125 15.16 14.40 -7.20
N ILE A 126 16.01 13.62 -6.54
CA ILE A 126 17.12 12.90 -7.20
C ILE A 126 16.56 11.92 -8.23
N ILE A 127 15.50 11.16 -7.90
CA ILE A 127 14.89 10.20 -8.81
C ILE A 127 14.26 10.92 -10.01
N LYS A 128 13.51 12.00 -9.79
CA LYS A 128 12.93 12.82 -10.85
C LYS A 128 14.01 13.36 -11.79
N ASN A 129 15.08 13.92 -11.25
CA ASN A 129 16.20 14.43 -12.03
C ASN A 129 16.93 13.32 -12.80
N ARG A 130 17.04 12.11 -12.24
CA ARG A 130 17.57 10.95 -12.96
C ARG A 130 16.67 10.52 -14.11
N LEU A 131 15.35 10.51 -13.91
CA LEU A 131 14.39 10.16 -14.98
C LEU A 131 14.50 11.13 -16.16
N VAL A 132 14.62 12.43 -15.89
CA VAL A 132 14.84 13.44 -16.93
C VAL A 132 16.22 13.28 -17.59
N ARG A 133 17.30 13.15 -16.81
CA ARG A 133 18.68 13.11 -17.32
C ARG A 133 19.02 11.82 -18.08
N ASP A 134 18.59 10.68 -17.57
CA ASP A 134 18.99 9.37 -18.10
C ASP A 134 17.98 8.82 -19.12
N TYR A 135 16.69 9.13 -18.95
CA TYR A 135 15.61 8.61 -19.80
C TYR A 135 14.87 9.69 -20.60
N GLY A 136 15.14 10.99 -20.38
CA GLY A 136 14.42 12.08 -21.04
C GLY A 136 12.95 12.20 -20.62
N LEU A 137 12.56 11.57 -19.51
CA LEU A 137 11.17 11.51 -19.07
C LEU A 137 10.85 12.67 -18.12
N ASN A 138 10.03 13.61 -18.59
CA ASN A 138 9.44 14.64 -17.73
C ASN A 138 8.25 14.06 -16.97
N VAL A 139 8.47 13.73 -15.69
CA VAL A 139 7.45 13.16 -14.80
C VAL A 139 6.90 14.25 -13.88
N PHE A 140 5.56 14.34 -13.81
CA PHE A 140 4.86 15.17 -12.83
C PHE A 140 4.75 14.41 -11.50
N VAL A 141 5.20 15.03 -10.42
CA VAL A 141 5.10 14.50 -9.06
C VAL A 141 4.20 15.45 -8.28
N GLY A 142 3.16 14.92 -7.66
CA GLY A 142 2.17 15.68 -6.92
C GLY A 142 1.74 14.95 -5.65
N PRO A 143 0.86 15.57 -4.84
CA PRO A 143 0.31 14.91 -3.66
C PRO A 143 -0.48 13.67 -4.06
N LEU A 144 -0.46 12.66 -3.17
CA LEU A 144 -1.22 11.44 -3.35
C LEU A 144 -2.73 11.75 -3.31
N GLN A 145 -3.50 11.16 -4.23
CA GLN A 145 -4.95 11.25 -4.16
C GLN A 145 -5.49 10.36 -3.02
N ILE A 146 -6.43 10.91 -2.25
CA ILE A 146 -7.08 10.19 -1.17
C ILE A 146 -8.28 9.43 -1.76
N ALA A 147 -8.34 8.13 -1.52
CA ALA A 147 -9.48 7.29 -1.89
C ALA A 147 -10.62 7.49 -0.88
N TYR A 148 -11.42 8.53 -1.09
CA TYR A 148 -12.63 8.76 -0.30
C TYR A 148 -13.68 7.67 -0.52
N ARG A 149 -14.56 7.50 0.46
CA ARG A 149 -15.71 6.60 0.37
C ARG A 149 -16.97 7.32 0.82
N GLU A 150 -18.11 6.82 0.38
CA GLU A 150 -19.41 7.37 0.77
C GLU A 150 -20.13 6.38 1.70
N ILE A 151 -20.84 6.90 2.69
CA ILE A 151 -21.65 6.13 3.63
C ILE A 151 -23.04 6.77 3.69
N VAL A 152 -24.06 5.92 3.82
CA VAL A 152 -25.45 6.33 4.05
C VAL A 152 -25.71 6.45 5.56
N ASP A 153 -26.46 7.48 5.98
CA ASP A 153 -26.76 7.68 7.41
C ASP A 153 -28.07 7.02 7.86
N GLU A 154 -29.09 7.05 7.01
CA GLU A 154 -30.44 6.59 7.33
C GLU A 154 -30.83 5.35 6.51
N PRO A 155 -31.57 4.39 7.09
CA PRO A 155 -32.05 3.23 6.35
C PRO A 155 -33.11 3.64 5.33
N VAL A 156 -32.93 3.26 4.07
CA VAL A 156 -33.86 3.59 2.97
C VAL A 156 -34.43 2.31 2.36
N THR A 157 -35.76 2.22 2.29
CA THR A 157 -36.45 1.19 1.52
C THR A 157 -36.99 1.81 0.25
N HIS A 158 -36.65 1.24 -0.91
CA HIS A 158 -37.17 1.69 -2.20
C HIS A 158 -37.55 0.48 -3.07
N ALA A 159 -38.52 0.69 -3.95
CA ALA A 159 -38.99 -0.30 -4.90
C ALA A 159 -38.83 0.25 -6.33
N ALA A 160 -38.19 -0.53 -7.20
CA ALA A 160 -37.97 -0.15 -8.58
C ALA A 160 -38.44 -1.25 -9.55
N THR A 161 -38.91 -0.82 -10.72
CA THR A 161 -39.31 -1.68 -11.82
C THR A 161 -38.31 -1.56 -12.98
N ALA A 162 -37.91 -2.70 -13.52
CA ALA A 162 -37.19 -2.79 -14.79
C ALA A 162 -37.97 -3.67 -15.77
N GLN A 163 -37.99 -3.27 -17.04
CA GLN A 163 -38.62 -4.01 -18.12
C GLN A 163 -37.62 -4.12 -19.26
N ASP A 164 -37.53 -5.31 -19.84
CA ASP A 164 -36.76 -5.55 -21.05
C ASP A 164 -37.66 -6.21 -22.10
N MET A 165 -37.59 -5.70 -23.32
CA MET A 165 -38.37 -6.19 -24.45
C MET A 165 -37.45 -7.01 -25.33
N GLU A 166 -37.58 -8.33 -25.29
CA GLU A 166 -36.79 -9.21 -26.14
C GLU A 166 -37.31 -9.10 -27.59
N GLU A 167 -36.55 -8.43 -28.46
CA GLU A 167 -36.95 -8.06 -29.83
C GLU A 167 -37.31 -9.29 -30.69
N GLU A 168 -36.69 -10.44 -30.45
CA GLU A 168 -36.91 -11.67 -31.24
C GLU A 168 -38.23 -12.40 -30.92
N LYS A 169 -38.79 -12.25 -29.70
CA LYS A 169 -39.94 -13.05 -29.23
C LYS A 169 -41.14 -12.25 -28.70
N LYS A 170 -41.08 -10.91 -28.69
CA LYS A 170 -42.12 -10.04 -28.08
C LYS A 170 -42.51 -10.46 -26.65
N ARG A 171 -41.59 -11.09 -25.91
CA ARG A 171 -41.80 -11.40 -24.49
C ARG A 171 -41.26 -10.25 -23.67
N VAL A 172 -42.13 -9.63 -22.90
CA VAL A 172 -41.75 -8.57 -21.95
C VAL A 172 -41.36 -9.25 -20.66
N HIS A 173 -40.09 -9.10 -20.30
CA HIS A 173 -39.59 -9.53 -18.99
C HIS A 173 -39.59 -8.30 -18.07
N SER A 174 -40.51 -8.26 -17.11
CA SER A 174 -40.53 -7.25 -16.06
C SER A 174 -40.22 -7.86 -14.70
N ALA A 175 -39.42 -7.14 -13.93
CA ALA A 175 -39.11 -7.46 -12.55
C ALA A 175 -39.26 -6.20 -11.69
N THR A 176 -39.90 -6.36 -10.53
CA THR A 176 -39.95 -5.34 -9.49
C THR A 176 -39.24 -5.88 -8.26
N LEU A 177 -38.24 -5.14 -7.78
CA LEU A 177 -37.48 -5.47 -6.57
C LEU A 177 -37.73 -4.40 -5.52
N THR A 178 -37.92 -4.83 -4.27
CA THR A 178 -37.94 -3.93 -3.11
C THR A 178 -36.70 -4.22 -2.26
N LEU A 179 -35.76 -3.27 -2.24
CA LEU A 179 -34.53 -3.36 -1.47
C LEU A 179 -34.58 -2.40 -0.27
N CYS A 180 -34.07 -2.86 0.86
CA CYS A 180 -33.81 -2.06 2.06
C CYS A 180 -32.31 -1.92 2.23
N ILE A 181 -31.84 -0.69 2.25
CA ILE A 181 -30.42 -0.33 2.40
C ILE A 181 -30.26 0.19 3.83
N GLU A 182 -29.47 -0.52 4.63
CA GLU A 182 -29.24 -0.15 6.04
C GLU A 182 -27.74 0.08 6.27
N PRO A 183 -27.37 1.19 6.95
CA PRO A 183 -25.98 1.44 7.27
C PRO A 183 -25.52 0.64 8.48
N MET A 184 -24.37 -0.02 8.35
CA MET A 184 -23.75 -0.82 9.40
C MET A 184 -22.30 -0.42 9.60
N LYS A 185 -22.04 0.31 10.70
CA LYS A 185 -20.71 0.81 11.05
C LYS A 185 -19.67 -0.31 11.09
N LYS A 186 -18.51 -0.09 10.46
CA LYS A 186 -17.33 -0.99 10.45
C LYS A 186 -17.55 -2.33 9.75
N CYS A 187 -18.48 -2.43 8.81
CA CYS A 187 -18.68 -3.65 8.02
C CYS A 187 -17.61 -3.79 6.91
N GLY A 188 -17.03 -2.68 6.47
CA GLY A 188 -16.05 -2.58 5.40
C GLY A 188 -16.70 -2.72 4.03
N LYS A 189 -16.10 -3.58 3.19
CA LYS A 189 -16.64 -3.89 1.86
C LYS A 189 -17.96 -4.66 1.97
N PHE A 190 -18.84 -4.44 0.99
CA PHE A 190 -20.11 -5.16 0.86
C PHE A 190 -19.90 -6.68 0.82
N LYS A 191 -20.57 -7.42 1.72
CA LYS A 191 -20.41 -8.87 1.91
C LYS A 191 -21.46 -9.71 1.16
N GLY A 192 -22.46 -9.08 0.53
CA GLY A 192 -23.56 -9.73 -0.18
C GLY A 192 -24.94 -9.31 0.33
N VAL A 193 -25.97 -9.52 -0.50
CA VAL A 193 -27.36 -9.20 -0.16
C VAL A 193 -27.93 -10.21 0.84
N ARG A 194 -28.57 -9.72 1.90
CA ARG A 194 -29.34 -10.52 2.85
C ARG A 194 -30.76 -10.76 2.34
N LEU A 195 -31.29 -11.94 2.61
CA LEU A 195 -32.65 -12.31 2.26
C LEU A 195 -33.55 -12.21 3.49
N GLU A 196 -34.50 -11.28 3.48
CA GLU A 196 -35.60 -11.23 4.45
C GLU A 196 -36.90 -11.25 3.67
N LEU A 197 -37.27 -12.44 3.20
CA LEU A 197 -38.50 -12.64 2.44
C LEU A 197 -39.63 -12.96 3.42
N PRO A 198 -40.81 -12.32 3.31
CA PRO A 198 -41.99 -12.77 4.02
C PRO A 198 -42.33 -14.19 3.58
N SER A 199 -42.71 -15.05 4.53
CA SER A 199 -42.86 -16.52 4.43
C SER A 199 -43.79 -17.06 3.30
N ALA A 200 -44.37 -16.18 2.47
CA ALA A 200 -45.34 -16.50 1.43
C ALA A 200 -44.76 -16.61 0.00
N VAL A 201 -43.46 -16.34 -0.21
CA VAL A 201 -42.84 -16.34 -1.55
C VAL A 201 -42.03 -17.63 -1.78
N PRO A 202 -42.12 -18.28 -2.96
CA PRO A 202 -41.29 -19.45 -3.28
C PRO A 202 -39.80 -19.09 -3.23
N THR A 203 -38.99 -20.06 -2.79
CA THR A 203 -37.54 -19.97 -2.65
C THR A 203 -36.88 -19.31 -3.86
N VAL A 204 -36.18 -18.20 -3.64
CA VAL A 204 -35.44 -17.48 -4.69
C VAL A 204 -34.36 -18.39 -5.26
N ARG A 205 -34.30 -18.52 -6.59
CA ARG A 205 -33.28 -19.30 -7.29
C ARG A 205 -31.89 -18.69 -7.03
N ALA A 206 -30.88 -19.54 -6.85
CA ALA A 206 -29.50 -19.09 -6.61
C ALA A 206 -28.97 -18.18 -7.74
N ASP A 207 -29.37 -18.44 -8.99
CA ASP A 207 -28.96 -17.63 -10.15
C ASP A 207 -29.51 -16.20 -10.09
N TRP A 208 -30.72 -16.01 -9.57
CA TRP A 208 -31.33 -14.70 -9.38
C TRP A 208 -30.61 -13.91 -8.29
N LEU A 209 -30.24 -14.58 -7.20
CA LEU A 209 -29.49 -13.97 -6.12
C LEU A 209 -28.09 -13.51 -6.57
N LYS A 210 -27.41 -14.32 -7.42
CA LYS A 210 -26.13 -13.90 -8.02
C LYS A 210 -26.30 -12.65 -8.88
N ALA A 211 -27.32 -12.60 -9.73
CA ALA A 211 -27.58 -11.45 -10.58
C ALA A 211 -27.92 -10.17 -9.79
N ILE A 212 -28.73 -10.30 -8.73
CA ILE A 212 -29.05 -9.17 -7.84
C ILE A 212 -27.79 -8.70 -7.11
N ASN A 213 -26.96 -9.62 -6.62
CA ASN A 213 -25.67 -9.27 -5.98
C ASN A 213 -24.76 -8.49 -6.94
N GLU A 214 -24.62 -8.94 -8.19
CA GLU A 214 -23.83 -8.24 -9.21
C GLU A 214 -24.39 -6.83 -9.49
N GLY A 215 -25.72 -6.70 -9.60
CA GLY A 215 -26.38 -5.40 -9.78
C GLY A 215 -26.15 -4.44 -8.61
N CYS A 216 -26.25 -4.94 -7.38
CA CYS A 216 -25.95 -4.18 -6.17
C CYS A 216 -24.48 -3.76 -6.10
N VAL A 217 -23.54 -4.67 -6.38
CA VAL A 217 -22.09 -4.34 -6.40
C VAL A 217 -21.79 -3.24 -7.42
N ASN A 218 -22.37 -3.34 -8.62
CA ASN A 218 -22.21 -2.32 -9.66
C ASN A 218 -22.77 -0.96 -9.26
N ALA A 219 -23.90 -0.93 -8.54
CA ALA A 219 -24.45 0.33 -8.02
C ALA A 219 -23.59 0.94 -6.92
N LEU A 220 -23.00 0.13 -6.04
CA LEU A 220 -22.16 0.59 -4.95
C LEU A 220 -20.82 1.20 -5.42
N HIS A 221 -20.39 0.94 -6.66
CA HIS A 221 -19.18 1.58 -7.20
C HIS A 221 -19.34 3.08 -7.43
N ASN A 222 -20.56 3.55 -7.72
CA ASN A 222 -20.86 4.96 -7.99
C ASN A 222 -21.79 5.50 -6.90
N GLY A 223 -21.23 6.21 -5.92
CA GLY A 223 -21.99 6.86 -4.86
C GLY A 223 -22.77 8.11 -5.30
N PRO A 224 -23.76 8.55 -4.51
CA PRO A 224 -24.62 9.69 -4.85
C PRO A 224 -23.94 11.07 -4.84
N ILE A 225 -22.87 11.29 -4.06
CA ILE A 225 -22.33 12.65 -3.84
C ILE A 225 -21.28 13.01 -4.90
N LEU A 226 -20.17 12.27 -4.94
CA LEU A 226 -19.02 12.53 -5.82
C LEU A 226 -18.69 11.32 -6.69
N GLY A 227 -19.53 10.28 -6.67
CA GLY A 227 -19.31 9.05 -7.42
C GLY A 227 -18.24 8.15 -6.80
N PHE A 228 -17.90 8.33 -5.51
CA PHE A 228 -16.96 7.42 -4.84
C PHE A 228 -17.67 6.13 -4.41
N PRO A 229 -16.94 5.02 -4.26
CA PRO A 229 -17.56 3.76 -3.87
C PRO A 229 -18.16 3.82 -2.45
N VAL A 230 -19.39 3.32 -2.32
CA VAL A 230 -20.13 3.27 -1.07
C VAL A 230 -19.68 2.09 -0.20
N GLN A 231 -19.47 2.31 1.09
CA GLN A 231 -19.06 1.29 2.07
C GLN A 231 -19.99 1.26 3.29
N ASP A 232 -19.82 0.25 4.16
CA ASP A 232 -20.58 0.10 5.41
C ASP A 232 -22.10 -0.01 5.21
N VAL A 233 -22.50 -0.68 4.12
CA VAL A 233 -23.91 -0.90 3.78
C VAL A 233 -24.27 -2.38 3.82
N VAL A 234 -25.45 -2.68 4.37
CA VAL A 234 -26.13 -3.95 4.27
C VAL A 234 -27.37 -3.76 3.40
N ILE A 235 -27.52 -4.58 2.36
CA ILE A 235 -28.69 -4.55 1.48
C ILE A 235 -29.51 -5.80 1.77
N THR A 236 -30.79 -5.59 2.07
CA THR A 236 -31.75 -6.65 2.35
C THR A 236 -32.85 -6.67 1.29
N LEU A 237 -33.08 -7.83 0.67
CA LEU A 237 -34.17 -8.04 -0.28
C LEU A 237 -35.47 -8.36 0.48
N LYS A 238 -36.45 -7.45 0.42
CA LYS A 238 -37.77 -7.60 1.07
C LYS A 238 -38.79 -8.32 0.19
N SER A 239 -38.84 -7.98 -1.10
CA SER A 239 -39.78 -8.62 -2.03
C SER A 239 -39.28 -8.58 -3.47
N ILE A 240 -39.69 -9.59 -4.23
CA ILE A 240 -39.41 -9.73 -5.66
C ILE A 240 -40.71 -10.13 -6.36
N THR A 241 -41.11 -9.39 -7.38
CA THR A 241 -42.23 -9.75 -8.25
C THR A 241 -41.75 -9.81 -9.70
N THR A 242 -42.04 -10.92 -10.38
CA THR A 242 -41.56 -11.19 -11.75
C THR A 242 -42.73 -11.48 -12.66
N SER A 243 -42.70 -10.98 -13.90
CA SER A 243 -43.66 -11.37 -14.93
C SER A 243 -43.31 -12.75 -15.49
N GLY A 244 -43.83 -13.80 -14.86
CA GLY A 244 -43.67 -15.20 -15.28
C GLY A 244 -42.52 -15.95 -14.62
N GLY A 245 -42.34 -17.23 -15.00
CA GLY A 245 -41.41 -18.16 -14.35
C GLY A 245 -39.96 -18.18 -14.87
N ARG A 246 -39.67 -17.53 -16.00
CA ARG A 246 -38.31 -17.37 -16.55
C ARG A 246 -38.07 -15.90 -16.86
N VAL A 247 -37.29 -15.23 -16.01
CA VAL A 247 -36.77 -13.87 -16.24
C VAL A 247 -35.28 -13.96 -16.50
N ASN A 248 -34.78 -13.16 -17.45
CA ASN A 248 -33.37 -13.07 -17.75
C ASN A 248 -32.61 -12.45 -16.54
N PRO A 249 -31.54 -13.09 -16.04
CA PRO A 249 -30.70 -12.54 -14.98
C PRO A 249 -30.25 -11.09 -15.20
N ALA A 250 -30.02 -10.67 -16.45
CA ALA A 250 -29.64 -9.30 -16.78
C ALA A 250 -30.68 -8.26 -16.32
N VAL A 251 -31.97 -8.56 -16.45
CA VAL A 251 -33.07 -7.67 -16.03
C VAL A 251 -33.11 -7.53 -14.51
N LEU A 252 -32.80 -8.60 -13.78
CA LEU A 252 -32.73 -8.58 -12.32
C LEU A 252 -31.54 -7.75 -11.82
N SER A 253 -30.37 -7.88 -12.47
CA SER A 253 -29.19 -7.07 -12.17
C SER A 253 -29.45 -5.58 -12.45
N ALA A 254 -30.05 -5.25 -13.59
CA ALA A 254 -30.42 -3.88 -13.94
C ALA A 254 -31.47 -3.28 -12.98
N CYS A 255 -32.47 -4.08 -12.58
CA CYS A 255 -33.47 -3.68 -11.60
C CYS A 255 -32.84 -3.41 -10.23
N ALA A 256 -31.91 -4.26 -9.78
CA ALA A 256 -31.20 -4.08 -8.53
C ALA A 256 -30.34 -2.82 -8.56
N HIS A 257 -29.63 -2.57 -9.66
CA HIS A 257 -28.84 -1.36 -9.85
C HIS A 257 -29.71 -0.10 -9.75
N LYS A 258 -30.79 -0.05 -10.54
CA LYS A 258 -31.74 1.07 -10.54
C LYS A 258 -32.36 1.30 -9.17
N CYS A 259 -32.73 0.24 -8.46
CA CYS A 259 -33.30 0.33 -7.13
C CYS A 259 -32.33 0.95 -6.12
N VAL A 260 -31.04 0.59 -6.19
CA VAL A 260 -30.01 1.13 -5.30
C VAL A 260 -29.69 2.59 -5.65
N SER A 261 -29.57 2.93 -6.94
CA SER A 261 -29.32 4.29 -7.38
C SER A 261 -30.45 5.26 -6.99
N GLU A 262 -31.71 4.90 -7.23
CA GLU A 262 -32.87 5.71 -6.84
C GLU A 262 -33.04 5.78 -5.31
N ALA A 263 -32.59 4.75 -4.57
CA ALA A 263 -32.56 4.79 -3.12
C ALA A 263 -31.49 5.78 -2.62
N PHE A 264 -30.32 5.83 -3.26
CA PHE A 264 -29.25 6.77 -2.90
C PHE A 264 -29.60 8.23 -3.18
N GLU A 265 -30.40 8.52 -4.21
CA GLU A 265 -30.90 9.89 -4.44
C GLU A 265 -31.80 10.39 -3.31
N LYS A 266 -32.48 9.48 -2.60
CA LYS A 266 -33.37 9.79 -1.47
C LYS A 266 -32.68 9.70 -0.12
N ALA A 267 -31.52 9.06 -0.06
CA ALA A 267 -30.79 8.82 1.17
C ALA A 267 -29.89 10.02 1.51
N SER A 268 -29.80 10.37 2.79
CA SER A 268 -28.73 11.22 3.29
C SER A 268 -27.42 10.41 3.30
N ALA A 269 -26.40 10.92 2.63
CA ALA A 269 -25.08 10.32 2.58
C ALA A 269 -24.01 11.35 2.96
N HIS A 270 -22.89 10.87 3.49
CA HIS A 270 -21.71 11.68 3.78
C HIS A 270 -20.42 11.00 3.29
N LEU A 271 -19.38 11.82 3.13
CA LEU A 271 -18.06 11.37 2.70
C LEU A 271 -17.21 10.98 3.92
N ILE A 272 -16.51 9.86 3.82
CA ILE A 272 -15.48 9.44 4.78
C ILE A 272 -14.10 9.44 4.13
N GLU A 273 -13.10 9.81 4.93
CA GLU A 273 -11.69 9.76 4.58
C GLU A 273 -10.98 8.62 5.35
N PRO A 274 -9.96 7.98 4.77
CA PRO A 274 -9.18 6.95 5.45
C PRO A 274 -8.35 7.56 6.60
N VAL A 275 -8.40 6.92 7.77
CA VAL A 275 -7.61 7.30 8.95
C VAL A 275 -6.38 6.41 9.06
N MET A 276 -5.21 7.02 9.23
CA MET A 276 -3.93 6.32 9.37
C MET A 276 -3.54 6.16 10.84
N ARG A 277 -3.12 4.96 11.22
CA ARG A 277 -2.45 4.73 12.50
C ARG A 277 -0.98 5.13 12.37
N LEU A 278 -0.57 6.12 13.16
CA LEU A 278 0.77 6.66 13.16
C LEU A 278 1.44 6.38 14.51
N ASP A 279 2.61 5.75 14.46
CA ASP A 279 3.46 5.54 15.63
C ASP A 279 4.73 6.39 15.47
N ILE A 280 4.96 7.34 16.39
CA ILE A 280 6.12 8.24 16.38
C ILE A 280 7.04 7.88 17.54
N THR A 281 8.30 7.62 17.25
CA THR A 281 9.35 7.40 18.25
C THR A 281 10.29 8.59 18.31
N LEU A 282 10.50 9.13 19.51
CA LEU A 282 11.40 10.25 19.76
C LEU A 282 12.62 9.82 20.56
N GLU A 283 13.76 10.45 20.29
CA GLU A 283 14.95 10.31 21.11
C GLU A 283 14.81 11.12 22.41
N LYS A 284 15.59 10.75 23.44
CA LYS A 284 15.57 11.43 24.73
C LYS A 284 16.09 12.87 24.58
N GLY A 285 15.35 13.85 25.09
CA GLY A 285 15.71 15.26 25.08
C GLY A 285 15.09 16.09 23.94
N CYS A 286 14.31 15.47 23.04
CA CYS A 286 13.50 16.20 22.07
C CYS A 286 12.19 16.70 22.71
N GLU A 287 11.83 17.96 22.45
CA GLU A 287 10.57 18.54 22.91
C GLU A 287 9.38 17.92 22.18
N ALA A 288 8.65 17.03 22.87
CA ALA A 288 7.47 16.40 22.31
C ALA A 288 6.33 17.40 22.02
N GLN A 289 6.29 18.54 22.71
CA GLN A 289 5.22 19.54 22.60
C GLN A 289 5.07 20.11 21.18
N MET A 290 6.17 20.39 20.49
CA MET A 290 6.12 20.89 19.11
C MET A 290 5.46 19.88 18.16
N ILE A 291 5.75 18.59 18.36
CA ILE A 291 5.21 17.50 17.54
C ILE A 291 3.73 17.30 17.85
N LEU A 292 3.35 17.32 19.13
CA LEU A 292 1.94 17.24 19.54
C LEU A 292 1.12 18.38 18.95
N HIS A 293 1.65 19.61 18.96
CA HIS A 293 0.99 20.77 18.35
C HIS A 293 0.81 20.60 16.84
N GLU A 294 1.82 20.12 16.11
CA GLU A 294 1.71 19.83 14.68
C GLU A 294 0.72 18.69 14.38
N LEU A 295 0.65 17.66 15.24
CA LEU A 295 -0.35 16.59 15.11
C LEU A 295 -1.77 17.13 15.29
N SER A 296 -2.01 17.96 16.31
CA SER A 296 -3.32 18.61 16.50
C SER A 296 -3.70 19.50 15.33
N ARG A 297 -2.73 20.24 14.76
CA ARG A 297 -2.94 21.07 13.55
C ARG A 297 -3.33 20.23 12.34
N ARG A 298 -2.83 18.99 12.25
CA ARG A 298 -3.14 18.02 11.18
C ARG A 298 -4.38 17.19 11.47
N ARG A 299 -5.21 17.58 12.44
CA ARG A 299 -6.45 16.88 12.83
C ARG A 299 -6.21 15.44 13.32
N ALA A 300 -5.03 15.16 13.87
CA ALA A 300 -4.74 13.86 14.45
C ALA A 300 -5.31 13.76 15.87
N GLU A 301 -5.88 12.60 16.20
CA GLU A 301 -6.32 12.24 17.55
C GLU A 301 -5.24 11.41 18.23
N ILE A 302 -4.86 11.79 19.46
CA ILE A 302 -3.81 11.10 20.23
C ILE A 302 -4.47 10.00 21.04
N LEU A 303 -4.21 8.74 20.68
CA LEU A 303 -4.75 7.57 21.38
C LEU A 303 -3.94 7.21 22.64
N GLU A 304 -2.61 7.17 22.50
CA GLU A 304 -1.70 6.74 23.55
C GLU A 304 -0.39 7.52 23.41
N CYS A 305 0.16 7.98 24.54
CA CYS A 305 1.48 8.60 24.61
C CYS A 305 2.28 7.93 25.72
N CYS A 306 3.23 7.08 25.34
CA CYS A 306 4.06 6.33 26.27
C CYS A 306 5.50 6.87 26.21
N GLY A 307 5.93 7.53 27.28
CA GLY A 307 7.26 8.11 27.42
C GLY A 307 7.63 8.33 28.89
N THR A 308 8.90 8.10 29.22
CA THR A 308 9.38 7.98 30.61
C THR A 308 9.74 9.29 31.31
N HIS A 309 9.37 10.47 30.80
CA HIS A 309 9.60 11.73 31.50
C HIS A 309 8.43 12.69 31.24
N PHE A 310 7.38 12.53 32.05
CA PHE A 310 6.55 13.65 32.47
C PHE A 310 7.19 14.18 33.76
N ASP A 311 8.23 14.98 33.63
CA ASP A 311 8.71 15.86 34.70
C ASP A 311 8.34 17.31 34.33
#